data_AF-X1I2D5-F1
#
_entry.id   AF-X1I2D5-F1
#
_cell.length_a   1.000
_cell.length_b   1.000
_cell.length_c   1.000
_cell.angle_alpha   90.00
_cell.angle_beta   90.00
_cell.angle_gamma   90.00
#
_symmetry.space_group_name_H-M   'P 1'
#
loop_
_entity.id
_entity.type
_entity.pdbx_description
1 polymer ?
#
loop_
_entity_poly.entity_id
_entity_poly.type
_entity_poly.pdbx_seq_one_letter_code
_entity_poly.pdbx_strand_id
1 'polypeptide(L)'
;MKTKLKKIGICFVLLVTAASCAMHKGVEKSGRLPSDAAADYLNLERIFSSDEFEPERFGPARWLKDGSGYTTLEDSEAETGDKDIVRYDPKTGSREIMVPSTRLIPPGESEPLDIDGYRWSPDGKKLLIFTNTKRVWRRNTRGDYWVLDMAPAFSCESKSGGELQKLGGDAEPSTLMFAKFSPNGRRVAYVRERNLYVQNLRNLRIKQLTKDGSDSIINGTSDWVYEEEFGLRDGFR
;
A
#
# COMPACT_ATOMS: atom_id res chain seq x y z
N MET A 1 -39.56 27.89 -63.33
CA MET A 1 -40.94 27.36 -63.39
C MET A 1 -41.50 27.24 -61.96
N LYS A 2 -42.66 27.86 -61.67
CA LYS A 2 -43.60 27.72 -60.51
C LYS A 2 -43.05 28.06 -59.10
N THR A 3 -43.29 29.24 -58.49
CA THR A 3 -44.48 29.82 -57.79
C THR A 3 -44.91 29.20 -56.43
N LYS A 4 -45.26 30.12 -55.49
CA LYS A 4 -46.18 30.05 -54.30
C LYS A 4 -45.57 29.61 -52.94
N LEU A 5 -45.98 30.07 -51.74
CA LEU A 5 -46.84 31.18 -51.23
C LEU A 5 -46.69 31.29 -49.68
N LYS A 6 -46.81 32.51 -49.13
CA LYS A 6 -47.33 33.01 -47.83
C LYS A 6 -47.60 32.06 -46.63
N LYS A 7 -47.35 32.58 -45.41
CA LYS A 7 -48.39 32.90 -44.39
C LYS A 7 -47.87 33.81 -43.25
N ILE A 8 -48.73 34.75 -42.85
CA ILE A 8 -48.63 35.73 -41.75
C ILE A 8 -49.61 35.27 -40.65
N GLY A 9 -49.28 35.47 -39.37
CA GLY A 9 -50.20 35.25 -38.24
C GLY A 9 -49.88 36.17 -37.05
N ILE A 10 -50.90 36.91 -36.60
CA ILE A 10 -50.94 37.96 -35.56
C ILE A 10 -51.46 37.36 -34.24
N CYS A 11 -51.00 37.83 -33.07
CA CYS A 11 -51.73 37.78 -31.78
C CYS A 11 -51.11 38.81 -30.80
N PHE A 12 -51.78 39.95 -30.53
CA PHE A 12 -52.76 40.22 -29.46
C PHE A 12 -52.20 40.22 -28.03
N VAL A 13 -52.12 41.44 -27.47
CA VAL A 13 -51.78 41.77 -26.08
C VAL A 13 -53.05 41.77 -25.24
N LEU A 14 -52.99 41.24 -24.02
CA LEU A 14 -53.96 41.55 -22.97
C LEU A 14 -53.24 41.73 -21.63
N LEU A 15 -53.50 42.87 -21.00
CA LEU A 15 -53.00 43.29 -19.69
C LEU A 15 -54.15 43.11 -18.68
N VAL A 16 -53.92 42.45 -17.55
CA VAL A 16 -54.81 42.50 -16.38
C VAL A 16 -53.95 42.55 -15.12
N THR A 17 -54.20 43.56 -14.30
CA THR A 17 -53.64 43.75 -12.94
C THR A 17 -54.76 43.70 -11.91
N ALA A 18 -54.58 42.96 -10.81
CA ALA A 18 -55.14 43.32 -9.50
C ALA A 18 -54.54 42.51 -8.32
N ALA A 19 -54.00 43.28 -7.36
CA ALA A 19 -54.10 43.18 -5.90
C ALA A 19 -53.75 41.89 -5.09
N SER A 20 -52.57 41.97 -4.46
CA SER A 20 -52.19 41.69 -3.05
C SER A 20 -52.90 40.62 -2.20
N CYS A 21 -52.12 39.67 -1.68
CA CYS A 21 -52.29 39.12 -0.33
C CYS A 21 -50.91 38.82 0.27
N ALA A 22 -50.63 39.38 1.44
CA ALA A 22 -49.37 39.22 2.17
C ALA A 22 -49.29 37.82 2.79
N MET A 23 -48.24 37.07 2.45
CA MET A 23 -47.86 35.84 3.14
C MET A 23 -46.51 36.06 3.84
N HIS A 24 -46.54 35.93 5.16
CA HIS A 24 -45.39 36.01 6.05
C HIS A 24 -44.46 34.82 5.75
N LYS A 25 -43.44 35.03 4.91
CA LYS A 25 -42.39 34.02 4.71
C LYS A 25 -41.47 34.05 5.90
N GLY A 26 -41.56 33.01 6.74
CA GLY A 26 -40.56 32.73 7.76
C GLY A 26 -39.17 32.74 7.13
N VAL A 27 -38.25 33.45 7.76
CA VAL A 27 -36.83 33.41 7.42
C VAL A 27 -36.33 32.02 7.83
N GLU A 28 -36.34 31.07 6.89
CA GLU A 28 -35.41 29.95 6.97
C GLU A 28 -34.02 30.56 6.95
N LYS A 29 -33.35 30.58 8.09
CA LYS A 29 -31.90 30.70 8.15
C LYS A 29 -31.32 29.41 7.57
N SER A 30 -31.44 29.24 6.25
CA SER A 30 -30.52 28.42 5.50
C SER A 30 -29.16 29.06 5.69
N GLY A 31 -28.36 28.47 6.58
CA GLY A 31 -26.96 28.84 6.77
C GLY A 31 -26.18 28.50 5.52
N ARG A 32 -26.37 29.30 4.47
CA ARG A 32 -25.55 29.23 3.28
C ARG A 32 -24.23 29.89 3.66
N LEU A 33 -23.20 29.07 3.82
CA LEU A 33 -21.83 29.54 3.97
C LEU A 33 -21.51 30.46 2.77
N PRO A 34 -20.86 31.61 2.99
CA PRO A 34 -20.49 32.52 1.90
C PRO A 34 -19.56 31.80 0.92
N SER A 35 -19.97 31.72 -0.36
CA SER A 35 -19.38 30.81 -1.35
C SER A 35 -17.92 31.10 -1.69
N ASP A 36 -17.45 32.34 -1.51
CA ASP A 36 -16.11 32.74 -1.97
C ASP A 36 -15.14 33.06 -0.81
N ALA A 37 -15.64 33.14 0.43
CA ALA A 37 -14.81 33.22 1.63
C ALA A 37 -14.60 31.84 2.29
N ALA A 38 -15.33 30.81 1.86
CA ALA A 38 -15.27 29.45 2.41
C ALA A 38 -13.99 28.68 2.03
N ALA A 39 -13.26 29.11 1.00
CA ALA A 39 -12.02 28.46 0.56
C ALA A 39 -10.88 28.62 1.59
N ASP A 40 -10.79 29.76 2.28
CA ASP A 40 -9.72 30.02 3.26
C ASP A 40 -9.98 29.39 4.63
N TYR A 41 -11.24 29.11 5.00
CA TYR A 41 -11.56 28.45 6.26
C TYR A 41 -11.40 26.94 6.17
N LEU A 42 -10.90 26.35 7.26
CA LEU A 42 -10.91 24.91 7.45
C LEU A 42 -12.36 24.39 7.36
N ASN A 43 -12.60 23.46 6.44
CA ASN A 43 -13.91 22.87 6.21
C ASN A 43 -13.76 21.37 5.91
N LEU A 44 -14.87 20.62 5.95
CA LEU A 44 -14.85 19.17 5.75
C LEU A 44 -14.31 18.78 4.37
N GLU A 45 -14.58 19.58 3.33
CA GLU A 45 -14.10 19.31 1.98
C GLU A 45 -12.58 19.41 1.91
N ARG A 46 -11.96 20.43 2.49
CA ARG A 46 -10.49 20.54 2.53
C ARG A 46 -9.84 19.44 3.38
N ILE A 47 -10.50 19.03 4.47
CA ILE A 47 -9.99 17.95 5.34
C ILE A 47 -10.02 16.58 4.65
N PHE A 48 -11.07 16.29 3.85
CA PHE A 48 -11.32 14.93 3.36
C PHE A 48 -11.29 14.75 1.85
N SER A 49 -11.33 15.82 1.05
CA SER A 49 -11.33 15.75 -0.42
C SER A 49 -9.96 16.00 -1.06
N SER A 50 -8.95 16.34 -0.26
CA SER A 50 -7.58 16.57 -0.72
C SER A 50 -6.56 16.16 0.33
N ASP A 51 -5.31 15.97 -0.09
CA ASP A 51 -4.19 15.64 0.80
C ASP A 51 -3.57 16.89 1.47
N GLU A 52 -4.25 18.05 1.42
CA GLU A 52 -3.78 19.33 1.95
C GLU A 52 -3.29 19.25 3.40
N PHE A 53 -3.95 18.42 4.20
CA PHE A 53 -3.62 18.22 5.62
C PHE A 53 -3.05 16.83 5.90
N GLU A 54 -2.68 16.05 4.88
CA GLU A 54 -1.98 14.80 5.10
C GLU A 54 -0.55 15.10 5.57
N PRO A 55 -0.12 14.60 6.75
CA PRO A 55 1.25 14.79 7.17
C PRO A 55 2.21 14.07 6.22
N GLU A 56 3.28 14.75 5.82
CA GLU A 56 4.38 14.11 5.12
C GLU A 56 4.91 12.93 5.95
N ARG A 57 5.00 11.77 5.31
CA ARG A 57 5.45 10.54 5.95
C ARG A 57 6.89 10.26 5.54
N PHE A 58 7.68 9.85 6.52
CA PHE A 58 9.01 9.29 6.29
C PHE A 58 9.00 7.79 6.56
N GLY A 59 9.62 7.03 5.65
CA GLY A 59 9.93 5.62 5.86
C GLY A 59 9.12 4.67 4.97
N PRO A 60 9.26 3.35 5.21
CA PRO A 60 9.94 2.73 6.36
C PRO A 60 11.47 2.86 6.31
N ALA A 61 12.08 3.28 7.42
CA ALA A 61 13.52 3.24 7.60
C ALA A 61 13.99 1.88 8.16
N ARG A 62 15.07 1.33 7.60
CA ARG A 62 15.69 0.06 8.02
C ARG A 62 17.19 0.23 8.17
N TRP A 63 17.67 0.22 9.40
CA TRP A 63 19.10 0.21 9.69
C TRP A 63 19.76 -1.07 9.16
N LEU A 64 20.91 -0.90 8.52
CA LEU A 64 21.80 -2.02 8.21
C LEU A 64 22.40 -2.56 9.50
N LYS A 65 22.65 -3.87 9.52
CA LYS A 65 23.12 -4.57 10.72
C LYS A 65 24.47 -4.08 11.23
N ASP A 66 25.33 -3.60 10.32
CA ASP A 66 26.64 -3.05 10.63
C ASP A 66 26.60 -1.58 11.07
N GLY A 67 25.42 -0.94 11.05
CA GLY A 67 25.25 0.47 11.37
C GLY A 67 25.85 1.44 10.34
N SER A 68 26.33 0.94 9.20
CA SER A 68 26.94 1.76 8.16
C SER A 68 25.96 2.71 7.47
N GLY A 69 24.67 2.47 7.61
CA GLY A 69 23.61 3.27 7.02
C GLY A 69 22.23 2.72 7.33
N TYR A 70 21.21 3.43 6.85
CA TYR A 70 19.84 2.93 6.81
C TYR A 70 19.31 3.01 5.39
N THR A 71 18.33 2.17 5.08
CA THR A 71 17.59 2.22 3.83
C THR A 71 16.18 2.76 4.04
N THR A 72 15.61 3.41 3.03
CA THR A 72 14.20 3.85 2.99
C THR A 72 13.62 3.70 1.59
N LEU A 73 12.29 3.82 1.47
CA LEU A 73 11.63 3.95 0.18
C LEU A 73 11.56 5.43 -0.22
N GLU A 74 11.84 5.71 -1.49
CA GLU A 74 11.68 7.02 -2.13
C GLU A 74 11.08 6.84 -3.51
N ASP A 75 10.42 7.88 -4.03
CA ASP A 75 9.98 7.89 -5.42
C ASP A 75 11.16 7.67 -6.37
N SER A 76 10.94 6.80 -7.36
CA SER A 76 11.92 6.58 -8.40
C SER A 76 12.03 7.80 -9.30
N GLU A 77 13.26 8.17 -9.63
CA GLU A 77 13.52 9.24 -10.61
C GLU A 77 13.24 8.77 -12.05
N ALA A 78 13.20 7.46 -12.27
CA ALA A 78 13.01 6.88 -13.61
C ALA A 78 11.54 6.90 -14.05
N GLU A 79 10.60 6.58 -13.15
CA GLU A 79 9.18 6.48 -13.44
C GLU A 79 8.33 7.00 -12.27
N THR A 80 7.28 7.76 -12.59
CA THR A 80 6.43 8.38 -11.57
C THR A 80 5.50 7.35 -10.91
N GLY A 81 5.55 7.26 -9.58
CA GLY A 81 4.72 6.36 -8.78
C GLY A 81 5.46 5.09 -8.31
N ASP A 82 6.56 4.75 -8.95
CA ASP A 82 7.44 3.66 -8.52
C ASP A 82 8.28 4.06 -7.32
N LYS A 83 8.69 3.06 -6.52
CA LYS A 83 9.57 3.29 -5.37
C LYS A 83 10.91 2.58 -5.53
N ASP A 84 11.99 3.31 -5.30
CA ASP A 84 13.34 2.79 -5.13
C ASP A 84 13.64 2.55 -3.65
N ILE A 85 14.48 1.56 -3.36
CA ILE A 85 15.10 1.43 -2.04
C ILE A 85 16.45 2.13 -2.08
N VAL A 86 16.54 3.23 -1.35
CA VAL A 86 17.75 4.06 -1.26
C VAL A 86 18.44 3.81 0.07
N ARG A 87 19.76 3.94 0.10
CA ARG A 87 20.59 3.91 1.29
C ARG A 87 21.12 5.31 1.58
N TYR A 88 21.14 5.65 2.86
CA TYR A 88 21.78 6.85 3.39
C TYR A 88 22.90 6.49 4.34
N ASP A 89 24.04 7.20 4.21
CA ASP A 89 25.06 7.29 5.25
C ASP A 89 24.69 8.42 6.23
N PRO A 90 24.41 8.10 7.51
CA PRO A 90 23.97 9.10 8.49
C PRO A 90 25.07 10.09 8.90
N LYS A 91 26.34 9.77 8.66
CA LYS A 91 27.48 10.64 9.00
C LYS A 91 27.71 11.68 7.91
N THR A 92 27.59 11.29 6.65
CA THR A 92 27.91 12.16 5.51
C THR A 92 26.68 12.74 4.82
N GLY A 93 25.51 12.13 5.01
CA GLY A 93 24.30 12.45 4.24
C GLY A 93 24.32 11.91 2.81
N SER A 94 25.31 11.10 2.44
CA SER A 94 25.40 10.53 1.10
C SER A 94 24.21 9.59 0.83
N ARG A 95 23.56 9.80 -0.32
CA ARG A 95 22.43 9.02 -0.84
C ARG A 95 22.90 8.13 -1.98
N GLU A 96 22.47 6.88 -1.98
CA GLU A 96 22.67 5.95 -3.11
C GLU A 96 21.43 5.08 -3.34
N ILE A 97 21.11 4.79 -4.60
CA ILE A 97 20.04 3.83 -4.94
C ILE A 97 20.61 2.43 -4.76
N MET A 98 20.06 1.67 -3.80
CA MET A 98 20.52 0.32 -3.47
C MET A 98 19.73 -0.76 -4.21
N VAL A 99 18.42 -0.56 -4.39
CA VAL A 99 17.55 -1.39 -5.21
C VAL A 99 16.65 -0.49 -6.05
N PRO A 100 16.88 -0.38 -7.36
CA PRO A 100 15.97 0.35 -8.24
C PRO A 100 14.67 -0.44 -8.45
N SER A 101 13.57 0.26 -8.74
CA SER A 101 12.23 -0.29 -8.98
C SER A 101 12.21 -1.36 -10.07
N THR A 102 13.06 -1.21 -11.09
CA THR A 102 13.23 -2.18 -12.18
C THR A 102 13.67 -3.58 -11.72
N ARG A 103 14.30 -3.70 -10.54
CA ARG A 103 14.63 -5.01 -9.92
C ARG A 103 13.49 -5.59 -9.09
N LEU A 104 12.42 -4.84 -8.91
CA LEU A 104 11.25 -5.18 -8.11
C LEU A 104 10.05 -5.55 -9.01
N ILE A 105 10.25 -5.71 -10.31
CA ILE A 105 9.24 -6.19 -11.26
C ILE A 105 9.13 -7.71 -11.16
N PRO A 106 7.96 -8.27 -10.80
CA PRO A 106 7.76 -9.73 -10.79
C PRO A 106 7.94 -10.36 -12.18
N PRO A 107 8.40 -11.62 -12.25
CA PRO A 107 8.51 -12.32 -13.53
C PRO A 107 7.17 -12.40 -14.27
N GLY A 108 7.13 -11.85 -15.49
CA GLY A 108 5.93 -11.84 -16.34
C GLY A 108 5.04 -10.60 -16.17
N GLU A 109 5.39 -9.69 -15.25
CA GLU A 109 4.69 -8.42 -15.05
C GLU A 109 5.45 -7.25 -15.71
N SER A 110 4.79 -6.11 -15.83
CA SER A 110 5.37 -4.86 -16.35
C SER A 110 5.61 -3.79 -15.29
N GLU A 111 4.93 -3.89 -14.15
CA GLU A 111 4.99 -2.90 -13.07
C GLU A 111 5.74 -3.48 -11.86
N PRO A 112 6.49 -2.65 -11.12
CA PRO A 112 7.16 -3.10 -9.90
C PRO A 112 6.16 -3.35 -8.77
N LEU A 113 6.63 -4.08 -7.77
CA LEU A 113 5.88 -4.31 -6.54
C LEU A 113 5.59 -3.00 -5.80
N ASP A 114 4.34 -2.81 -5.40
CA ASP A 114 3.97 -1.83 -4.37
C ASP A 114 4.38 -2.34 -2.98
N ILE A 115 5.30 -1.62 -2.32
CA ILE A 115 5.98 -2.07 -1.10
C ILE A 115 5.33 -1.45 0.14
N ASP A 116 4.60 -2.27 0.91
CA ASP A 116 4.14 -1.92 2.26
C ASP A 116 5.27 -2.02 3.30
N GLY A 117 6.25 -2.91 3.06
CA GLY A 117 7.41 -3.01 3.93
C GLY A 117 8.45 -4.01 3.46
N TYR A 118 9.64 -3.93 4.05
CA TYR A 118 10.72 -4.86 3.72
C TYR A 118 11.66 -5.08 4.91
N ARG A 119 12.51 -6.10 4.80
CA ARG A 119 13.57 -6.42 5.76
C ARG A 119 14.74 -7.13 5.09
N TRP A 120 15.96 -6.75 5.48
CA TRP A 120 17.20 -7.40 5.07
C TRP A 120 17.37 -8.78 5.72
N SER A 121 17.99 -9.72 5.00
CA SER A 121 18.50 -10.94 5.59
C SER A 121 19.62 -10.64 6.60
N PRO A 122 19.90 -11.54 7.55
CA PRO A 122 20.93 -11.31 8.57
C PRO A 122 22.34 -11.03 8.05
N ASP A 123 22.63 -11.43 6.81
CA ASP A 123 23.88 -11.22 6.07
C ASP A 123 23.80 -10.07 5.04
N GLY A 124 22.66 -9.39 4.92
CA GLY A 124 22.44 -8.28 3.97
C GLY A 124 22.35 -8.70 2.49
N LYS A 125 22.41 -10.00 2.18
CA LYS A 125 22.46 -10.50 0.79
C LYS A 125 21.10 -10.70 0.15
N LYS A 126 20.01 -10.65 0.92
CA LYS A 126 18.64 -10.82 0.42
C LYS A 126 17.71 -9.81 1.06
N LEU A 127 16.66 -9.48 0.34
CA LEU A 127 15.61 -8.60 0.80
C LEU A 127 14.29 -9.36 0.83
N LEU A 128 13.61 -9.38 1.97
CA LEU A 128 12.24 -9.85 2.08
C LEU A 128 11.31 -8.65 1.95
N ILE A 129 10.41 -8.69 0.98
CA ILE A 129 9.50 -7.60 0.61
C ILE A 129 8.07 -8.06 0.92
N PHE A 130 7.25 -7.16 1.48
CA PHE A 130 5.87 -7.38 1.89
C PHE A 130 4.96 -6.46 1.08
N THR A 131 3.97 -7.04 0.41
CA THR A 131 3.15 -6.36 -0.62
C THR A 131 1.71 -6.86 -0.59
N ASN A 132 0.84 -6.25 -1.41
CA ASN A 132 -0.56 -6.67 -1.60
C ASN A 132 -1.26 -6.90 -0.25
N THR A 133 -1.14 -5.93 0.65
CA THR A 133 -1.46 -6.16 2.04
C THR A 133 -2.95 -6.03 2.33
N LYS A 134 -3.39 -6.74 3.37
CA LYS A 134 -4.76 -6.71 3.87
C LYS A 134 -4.75 -6.49 5.37
N ARG A 135 -5.69 -5.64 5.79
CA ARG A 135 -5.86 -5.27 7.18
C ARG A 135 -6.46 -6.42 7.98
N VAL A 136 -5.80 -6.76 9.09
CA VAL A 136 -6.37 -7.56 10.17
C VAL A 136 -6.44 -6.64 11.37
N TRP A 137 -7.65 -6.42 11.88
CA TRP A 137 -7.91 -5.48 12.97
C TRP A 137 -7.39 -4.06 12.70
N ARG A 138 -6.26 -3.67 13.29
CA ARG A 138 -5.68 -2.31 13.18
C ARG A 138 -4.58 -2.20 12.12
N ARG A 139 -3.95 -3.30 11.72
CA ARG A 139 -2.72 -3.27 10.89
C ARG A 139 -2.82 -4.16 9.68
N ASN A 140 -2.07 -3.80 8.65
CA ASN A 140 -1.83 -4.66 7.50
C ASN A 140 -0.83 -5.75 7.88
N THR A 141 -1.33 -6.89 8.36
CA THR A 141 -0.48 -8.02 8.81
C THR A 141 -0.53 -9.23 7.88
N ARG A 142 -1.51 -9.24 6.97
CA ARG A 142 -1.63 -10.20 5.86
C ARG A 142 -1.15 -9.58 4.57
N GLY A 143 -0.55 -10.36 3.69
CA GLY A 143 -0.08 -9.90 2.39
C GLY A 143 0.70 -10.98 1.65
N ASP A 144 1.28 -10.59 0.54
CA ASP A 144 2.20 -11.40 -0.24
C ASP A 144 3.63 -11.10 0.18
N TYR A 145 4.52 -12.08 0.03
CA TYR A 145 5.94 -11.92 0.33
C TYR A 145 6.80 -12.33 -0.84
N TRP A 146 7.85 -11.56 -1.06
CA TRP A 146 8.83 -11.77 -2.11
C TRP A 146 10.24 -11.74 -1.54
N VAL A 147 11.15 -12.50 -2.12
CA VAL A 147 12.57 -12.45 -1.80
C VAL A 147 13.34 -12.00 -3.02
N LEU A 148 14.07 -10.90 -2.89
CA LEU A 148 15.06 -10.46 -3.88
C LEU A 148 16.45 -10.90 -3.43
N ASP A 149 17.19 -11.55 -4.33
CA ASP A 149 18.61 -11.82 -4.14
C ASP A 149 19.45 -10.61 -4.59
N MET A 150 20.34 -10.13 -3.73
CA MET A 150 21.23 -9.00 -4.06
C MET A 150 22.44 -9.44 -4.88
N ALA A 151 22.70 -10.74 -5.00
CA ALA A 151 23.79 -11.24 -5.81
C ALA A 151 23.65 -10.78 -7.28
N PRO A 152 24.77 -10.46 -7.97
CA PRO A 152 24.72 -10.12 -9.38
C PRO A 152 24.15 -11.29 -10.19
N ALA A 153 23.41 -10.98 -11.25
CA ALA A 153 22.76 -11.96 -12.11
C ALA A 153 23.74 -13.00 -12.73
N PHE A 154 25.03 -12.66 -12.83
CA PHE A 154 26.09 -13.53 -13.37
C PHE A 154 26.84 -14.36 -12.32
N SER A 155 26.45 -14.30 -11.04
CA SER A 155 27.12 -15.08 -10.00
C SER A 155 26.77 -16.57 -10.09
N CYS A 156 27.80 -17.43 -10.13
CA CYS A 156 27.64 -18.89 -10.23
C CYS A 156 27.01 -19.54 -8.98
N GLU A 157 26.91 -18.81 -7.86
CA GLU A 157 26.18 -19.21 -6.66
C GLU A 157 24.66 -18.98 -6.79
N SER A 158 24.25 -18.02 -7.64
CA SER A 158 22.85 -17.74 -7.94
C SER A 158 22.42 -18.51 -9.18
N LYS A 159 21.83 -19.70 -9.00
CA LYS A 159 21.19 -20.44 -10.12
C LYS A 159 19.92 -19.74 -10.67
N SER A 160 19.55 -18.62 -10.05
CA SER A 160 18.41 -17.74 -10.31
C SER A 160 18.99 -16.32 -10.28
N GLY A 161 19.53 -15.81 -11.39
CA GLY A 161 20.35 -14.59 -11.38
C GLY A 161 19.61 -13.39 -10.78
N GLY A 162 19.88 -13.02 -9.53
CA GLY A 162 19.27 -11.86 -8.88
C GLY A 162 17.74 -11.83 -8.88
N GLU A 163 17.07 -12.98 -9.02
CA GLU A 163 15.63 -13.05 -9.30
C GLU A 163 14.77 -12.70 -8.09
N LEU A 164 13.70 -11.95 -8.34
CA LEU A 164 12.61 -11.69 -7.41
C LEU A 164 11.70 -12.92 -7.35
N GLN A 165 11.60 -13.55 -6.19
CA GLN A 165 10.91 -14.82 -6.00
C GLN A 165 9.71 -14.69 -5.07
N LYS A 166 8.52 -15.12 -5.53
CA LYS A 166 7.32 -15.17 -4.68
C LYS A 166 7.43 -16.29 -3.65
N LEU A 167 7.07 -16.00 -2.40
CA LEU A 167 6.94 -16.99 -1.33
C LEU A 167 5.49 -17.50 -1.21
N GLY A 168 5.31 -18.60 -0.49
CA GLY A 168 3.98 -19.14 -0.19
C GLY A 168 3.48 -20.21 -1.16
N GLY A 169 4.16 -20.41 -2.30
CA GLY A 169 3.83 -21.45 -3.26
C GLY A 169 2.49 -21.17 -3.94
N ASP A 170 1.53 -22.06 -3.73
CA ASP A 170 0.14 -22.00 -4.21
C ASP A 170 -0.80 -21.24 -3.26
N ALA A 171 -0.26 -20.55 -2.24
CA ALA A 171 -1.06 -19.79 -1.31
C ALA A 171 -1.93 -18.75 -2.05
N GLU A 172 -3.19 -18.63 -1.62
CA GLU A 172 -4.06 -17.57 -2.08
C GLU A 172 -3.43 -16.18 -1.82
N PRO A 173 -3.69 -15.19 -2.68
CA PRO A 173 -3.16 -13.84 -2.51
C PRO A 173 -3.48 -13.25 -1.14
N SER A 174 -2.53 -12.53 -0.57
CA SER A 174 -2.67 -11.81 0.69
C SER A 174 -2.99 -12.70 1.90
N THR A 175 -2.51 -13.94 1.94
CA THR A 175 -2.79 -14.87 3.07
C THR A 175 -1.61 -15.09 4.02
N LEU A 176 -0.38 -14.74 3.62
CA LEU A 176 0.80 -14.94 4.45
C LEU A 176 0.90 -13.83 5.51
N MET A 177 1.44 -14.20 6.68
CA MET A 177 1.64 -13.29 7.80
C MET A 177 3.03 -13.48 8.42
N PHE A 178 3.57 -12.38 8.94
CA PHE A 178 4.79 -12.33 9.77
C PHE A 178 6.00 -13.08 9.20
N ALA A 179 6.16 -13.10 7.87
CA ALA A 179 7.25 -13.83 7.26
C ALA A 179 8.61 -13.29 7.72
N LYS A 180 9.58 -14.16 8.01
CA LYS A 180 10.94 -13.78 8.40
C LYS A 180 12.02 -14.79 8.04
N PHE A 181 13.22 -14.28 7.77
CA PHE A 181 14.38 -15.11 7.48
C PHE A 181 14.80 -15.91 8.72
N SER A 182 15.22 -17.16 8.48
CA SER A 182 16.02 -17.91 9.44
C SER A 182 17.35 -17.20 9.72
N PRO A 183 18.01 -17.43 10.88
CA PRO A 183 19.27 -16.76 11.22
C PRO A 183 20.40 -16.88 10.19
N ASN A 184 20.41 -17.97 9.40
CA ASN A 184 21.39 -18.19 8.33
C ASN A 184 20.93 -17.71 6.94
N GLY A 185 19.77 -17.06 6.84
CA GLY A 185 19.24 -16.51 5.58
C GLY A 185 18.80 -17.55 4.53
N ARG A 186 18.80 -18.86 4.83
CA ARG A 186 18.51 -19.92 3.83
C ARG A 186 17.04 -20.32 3.74
N ARG A 187 16.23 -19.91 4.72
CA ARG A 187 14.81 -20.23 4.82
C ARG A 187 14.02 -19.01 5.24
N VAL A 188 12.74 -19.01 4.93
CA VAL A 188 11.76 -18.05 5.47
C VAL A 188 10.68 -18.83 6.18
N ALA A 189 10.35 -18.42 7.40
CA ALA A 189 9.22 -18.92 8.16
C ALA A 189 8.08 -17.90 8.09
N TYR A 190 6.84 -18.36 7.99
CA TYR A 190 5.65 -17.50 7.93
C TYR A 190 4.44 -18.24 8.48
N VAL A 191 3.40 -17.47 8.82
CA VAL A 191 2.08 -18.02 9.15
C VAL A 191 1.22 -17.98 7.89
N ARG A 192 0.47 -19.05 7.64
CA ARG A 192 -0.55 -19.16 6.59
C ARG A 192 -1.69 -19.97 7.18
N GLU A 193 -2.94 -19.54 7.02
CA GLU A 193 -4.11 -20.32 7.47
C GLU A 193 -3.98 -20.85 8.90
N ARG A 194 -3.54 -19.97 9.83
CA ARG A 194 -3.34 -20.27 11.26
C ARG A 194 -2.34 -21.38 11.57
N ASN A 195 -1.47 -21.70 10.62
CA ASN A 195 -0.40 -22.68 10.77
C ASN A 195 0.97 -22.06 10.44
N LEU A 196 2.00 -22.61 11.05
CA LEU A 196 3.40 -22.23 10.78
C LEU A 196 3.95 -23.03 9.61
N TYR A 197 4.65 -22.34 8.72
CA TYR A 197 5.32 -22.90 7.55
C TYR A 197 6.77 -22.42 7.51
N VAL A 198 7.62 -23.23 6.88
CA VAL A 198 9.00 -22.88 6.55
C VAL A 198 9.25 -23.22 5.08
N GLN A 199 9.70 -22.23 4.32
CA GLN A 199 10.08 -22.38 2.93
C GLN A 199 11.60 -22.28 2.78
N ASN A 200 12.19 -23.22 2.04
CA ASN A 200 13.61 -23.20 1.69
C ASN A 200 13.82 -22.33 0.45
N LEU A 201 14.72 -21.35 0.53
CA LEU A 201 14.92 -20.38 -0.56
C LEU A 201 15.74 -20.93 -1.73
N ARG A 202 16.43 -22.07 -1.57
CA ARG A 202 17.24 -22.67 -2.64
C ARG A 202 16.42 -23.54 -3.58
N ASN A 203 15.48 -24.31 -3.04
CA ASN A 203 14.70 -25.27 -3.82
C ASN A 203 13.19 -25.03 -3.71
N LEU A 204 12.80 -23.91 -3.09
CA LEU A 204 11.42 -23.44 -2.89
C LEU A 204 10.49 -24.42 -2.19
N ARG A 205 11.02 -25.51 -1.62
CA ARG A 205 10.20 -26.49 -0.89
C ARG A 205 9.62 -25.88 0.38
N ILE A 206 8.32 -26.04 0.54
CA ILE A 206 7.55 -25.59 1.70
C ILE A 206 7.34 -26.79 2.64
N LYS A 207 7.61 -26.59 3.93
CA LYS A 207 7.31 -27.54 5.01
C LYS A 207 6.34 -26.88 5.99
N GLN A 208 5.17 -27.47 6.14
CA GLN A 208 4.24 -27.12 7.22
C GLN A 208 4.74 -27.69 8.55
N LEU A 209 4.78 -26.86 9.60
CA LEU A 209 5.26 -27.22 10.94
C LEU A 209 4.12 -27.58 11.90
N THR A 210 3.00 -26.86 11.83
CA THR A 210 1.78 -27.12 12.61
C THR A 210 0.63 -27.45 11.68
N LYS A 211 -0.31 -28.29 12.10
CA LYS A 211 -1.40 -28.81 11.24
C LYS A 211 -2.79 -28.73 11.86
N ASP A 212 -2.87 -28.23 13.08
CA ASP A 212 -4.06 -28.19 13.93
C ASP A 212 -4.73 -26.81 13.97
N GLY A 213 -4.21 -25.84 13.19
CA GLY A 213 -4.85 -24.53 13.04
C GLY A 213 -6.32 -24.66 12.64
N SER A 214 -7.20 -24.00 13.39
CA SER A 214 -8.66 -24.07 13.27
C SER A 214 -9.29 -22.76 13.75
N ASP A 215 -10.61 -22.65 13.83
CA ASP A 215 -11.27 -21.44 14.35
C ASP A 215 -10.95 -21.13 15.81
N SER A 216 -10.58 -22.14 16.59
CA SER A 216 -10.21 -22.00 17.99
C SER A 216 -8.71 -22.17 18.26
N ILE A 217 -7.91 -22.58 17.26
CA ILE A 217 -6.46 -22.81 17.40
C ILE A 217 -5.70 -21.96 16.38
N ILE A 218 -4.83 -21.10 16.88
CA ILE A 218 -3.93 -20.26 16.07
C ILE A 218 -2.48 -20.56 16.41
N ASN A 219 -1.65 -20.76 15.38
CA ASN A 219 -0.23 -20.99 15.53
C ASN A 219 0.59 -19.83 14.95
N GLY A 220 1.56 -19.31 15.71
CA GLY A 220 2.51 -18.29 15.27
C GLY A 220 1.93 -16.88 15.10
N THR A 221 0.63 -16.70 15.34
CA THR A 221 -0.04 -15.40 15.47
C THR A 221 -0.84 -15.39 16.76
N SER A 222 -1.34 -14.22 17.14
CA SER A 222 -2.18 -14.05 18.33
C SER A 222 -3.62 -13.69 17.97
N ASP A 223 -4.53 -13.83 18.94
CA ASP A 223 -5.93 -13.46 18.80
C ASP A 223 -6.12 -11.95 19.05
N TRP A 224 -7.37 -11.50 19.06
CA TRP A 224 -7.68 -10.08 19.27
C TRP A 224 -7.20 -9.57 20.64
N VAL A 225 -7.44 -10.34 21.72
CA VAL A 225 -7.08 -9.91 23.08
C VAL A 225 -5.57 -9.74 23.21
N TYR A 226 -4.79 -10.72 22.74
CA TYR A 226 -3.34 -10.62 22.75
C TYR A 226 -2.81 -9.47 21.87
N GLU A 227 -3.42 -9.23 20.71
CA GLU A 227 -3.02 -8.15 19.82
C GLU A 227 -3.30 -6.77 20.42
N GLU A 228 -4.47 -6.55 21.00
CA GLU A 228 -4.93 -5.22 21.43
C GLU A 228 -4.50 -4.88 22.86
N GLU A 229 -4.65 -5.83 23.79
CA GLU A 229 -4.36 -5.58 25.20
C GLU A 229 -2.87 -5.71 25.52
N PHE A 230 -2.14 -6.56 24.77
CA PHE A 230 -0.73 -6.88 25.05
C PHE A 230 0.22 -6.49 23.90
N GLY A 231 -0.32 -6.05 22.75
CA GLY A 231 0.51 -5.70 21.59
C GLY A 231 1.22 -6.89 20.93
N LEU A 232 0.82 -8.12 21.28
CA LEU A 232 1.43 -9.35 20.79
C LEU A 232 0.68 -9.82 19.56
N ARG A 233 1.34 -9.76 18.39
CA ARG A 233 0.79 -10.21 17.11
C ARG A 233 1.58 -11.36 16.54
N ASP A 234 2.90 -11.22 16.58
CA ASP A 234 3.88 -12.14 16.06
C ASP A 234 4.31 -13.13 17.14
N GLY A 235 3.88 -14.39 17.01
CA GLY A 235 4.02 -15.43 18.04
C GLY A 235 5.22 -16.34 17.88
N PHE A 236 6.18 -16.05 16.97
CA PHE A 236 7.33 -16.93 16.75
C PHE A 236 8.62 -16.16 16.41
N ARG A 237 9.78 -16.81 16.55
CA ARG A 237 11.10 -16.23 16.27
C ARG A 237 12.00 -17.22 15.55
#